data_AF-A0A3B4Z673-F1
#
_entry.id   AF-A0A3B4Z673-F1
#
_cell.length_a   1.000
_cell.length_b   1.000
_cell.length_c   1.000
_cell.angle_alpha   90.00
_cell.angle_beta   90.00
_cell.angle_gamma   90.00
#
_symmetry.space_group_name_H-M   'P 1'
#
loop_
_entity.id
_entity.type
_entity.pdbx_description
1 polymer ?
#
loop_
_entity_poly.entity_id
_entity_poly.type
_entity_poly.pdbx_seq_one_letter_code
_entity_poly.pdbx_strand_id
1 'polypeptide(L)'
;MCDGPPNWIFQHPAYQQMKGLEVGDSEQLHAAFLVFMDLTEVRRWKEVSCVKSPELQVVLLEAKEKEGAPVQTVFPLPVHRSLSHRSVRQALDRGFPVLLCAVAADSTLVYQRMTDGLVTPDPPAGPFQDVGRRQHRKRRQQR
;
A
#
# COMPACT_ATOMS: atom_id res chain seq x y z
N MET A 1 -22.43 -19.12 29.08
CA MET A 1 -21.45 -18.09 28.66
C MET A 1 -20.40 -18.82 27.86
N CYS A 2 -20.44 -18.73 26.54
CA CYS A 2 -19.47 -19.41 25.69
C CYS A 2 -18.25 -18.50 25.59
N ASP A 3 -17.27 -18.69 26.46
CA ASP A 3 -15.92 -18.18 26.21
C ASP A 3 -15.35 -18.99 25.04
N GLY A 4 -15.54 -18.46 23.84
CA GLY A 4 -14.85 -18.97 22.65
C GLY A 4 -13.34 -18.89 22.86
N PRO A 5 -12.55 -19.66 22.08
CA PRO A 5 -11.11 -19.61 22.17
C PRO A 5 -10.65 -18.15 22.04
N PRO A 6 -9.68 -17.70 22.86
CA PRO A 6 -9.23 -16.32 22.81
C PRO A 6 -8.76 -16.00 21.40
N ASN A 7 -9.24 -14.88 20.86
CA ASN A 7 -8.88 -14.46 19.51
C ASN A 7 -7.36 -14.28 19.44
N TRP A 8 -6.69 -15.22 18.76
CA TRP A 8 -5.23 -15.34 18.69
C TRP A 8 -4.54 -14.06 18.22
N ILE A 9 -5.25 -13.26 17.41
CA ILE A 9 -4.79 -11.94 16.93
C ILE A 9 -4.44 -11.06 18.13
N PHE A 10 -5.31 -11.02 19.14
CA PHE A 10 -5.08 -10.20 20.33
C PHE A 10 -3.93 -10.71 21.19
N GLN A 11 -3.47 -11.94 21.02
CA GLN A 11 -2.31 -12.48 21.75
C GLN A 11 -1.02 -12.39 20.94
N HIS A 12 -1.10 -12.07 19.64
CA HIS A 12 0.05 -12.04 18.77
C HIS A 12 1.04 -10.93 19.20
N PRO A 13 2.34 -11.22 19.31
CA PRO A 13 3.33 -10.24 19.76
C PRO A 13 3.33 -8.95 18.92
N ALA A 14 3.24 -9.07 17.59
CA ALA A 14 3.17 -7.90 16.71
C ALA A 14 1.90 -7.06 16.95
N TYR A 15 0.75 -7.69 17.22
CA TYR A 15 -0.48 -6.96 17.56
C TYR A 15 -0.34 -6.19 18.87
N GLN A 16 0.29 -6.81 19.88
CA GLN A 16 0.59 -6.16 21.15
C GLN A 16 1.55 -4.98 20.99
N GLN A 17 2.59 -5.12 20.16
CA GLN A 17 3.49 -4.01 19.82
C GLN A 17 2.75 -2.85 19.17
N MET A 18 1.90 -3.12 18.16
CA MET A 18 1.10 -2.08 17.51
C MET A 18 0.13 -1.42 18.49
N LYS A 19 -0.49 -2.18 19.40
CA LYS A 19 -1.37 -1.64 20.43
C LYS A 19 -0.61 -0.69 21.36
N GLY A 20 0.65 -1.00 21.67
CA GLY A 20 1.56 -0.15 22.44
C GLY A 20 1.94 1.17 21.74
N LEU A 21 1.65 1.34 20.46
CA LEU A 21 1.78 2.63 19.76
C LEU A 21 0.65 3.61 20.13
N GLU A 22 -0.38 3.14 20.84
CA GLU A 22 -1.50 3.94 21.35
C GLU A 22 -2.18 4.75 20.23
N VAL A 23 -2.43 4.08 19.11
CA VAL A 23 -3.29 4.58 18.04
C VAL A 23 -4.74 4.33 18.45
N GLY A 24 -5.55 5.39 18.52
CA GLY A 24 -6.93 5.32 19.02
C GLY A 24 -7.93 4.61 18.10
N ASP A 25 -7.51 4.17 16.91
CA ASP A 25 -8.36 3.52 15.92
C ASP A 25 -8.12 2.00 15.90
N SER A 26 -9.03 1.24 16.53
CA SER A 26 -8.95 -0.23 16.62
C SER A 26 -9.14 -0.93 15.27
N GLU A 27 -9.89 -0.34 14.34
CA GLU A 27 -10.11 -0.91 13.02
C GLU A 27 -8.85 -0.74 12.16
N GLN A 28 -8.22 0.44 12.24
CA GLN A 28 -6.93 0.68 11.59
C GLN A 28 -5.83 -0.21 12.19
N LEU A 29 -5.83 -0.41 13.51
CA LEU A 29 -4.93 -1.35 14.18
C LEU A 29 -5.11 -2.79 13.66
N HIS A 30 -6.36 -3.24 13.52
CA HIS A 30 -6.66 -4.56 12.98
C HIS A 30 -6.21 -4.68 11.51
N ALA A 31 -6.47 -3.67 10.69
CA ALA A 31 -6.00 -3.63 9.31
C ALA A 31 -4.47 -3.66 9.24
N ALA A 32 -3.77 -2.90 10.08
CA ALA A 32 -2.30 -2.91 10.14
C ALA A 32 -1.74 -4.28 10.51
N PHE A 33 -2.41 -5.00 11.41
CA PHE A 33 -2.05 -6.36 11.73
C PHE A 33 -2.21 -7.33 10.56
N LEU A 34 -3.33 -7.27 9.82
CA LEU A 34 -3.55 -8.11 8.64
C LEU A 34 -2.47 -7.84 7.56
N VAL A 35 -2.12 -6.57 7.34
CA VAL A 35 -1.05 -6.20 6.41
C VAL A 35 0.30 -6.71 6.90
N PHE A 36 0.60 -6.62 8.20
CA PHE A 36 1.82 -7.19 8.76
C PHE A 36 1.93 -8.69 8.48
N MET A 37 0.86 -9.45 8.72
CA MET A 37 0.83 -10.89 8.44
C MET A 37 1.05 -11.20 6.95
N ASP A 38 0.45 -10.43 6.03
CA ASP A 38 0.69 -10.61 4.60
C ASP A 38 2.12 -10.29 4.20
N LEU A 39 2.68 -9.19 4.73
CA LEU A 39 4.08 -8.81 4.47
C LEU A 39 5.06 -9.88 4.97
N THR A 40 4.87 -10.44 6.18
CA THR A 40 5.79 -11.42 6.75
C THR A 40 5.58 -12.83 6.22
N GLU A 41 4.33 -13.32 6.16
CA GLU A 41 4.05 -14.74 5.90
C GLU A 41 3.86 -15.04 4.41
N VAL A 42 3.16 -14.16 3.69
CA VAL A 42 2.79 -14.38 2.28
C VAL A 42 3.89 -13.83 1.37
N ARG A 43 4.19 -12.54 1.51
CA ARG A 43 5.17 -11.83 0.68
C ARG A 43 6.61 -12.02 1.14
N ARG A 44 6.82 -12.46 2.38
CA ARG A 44 8.14 -12.73 2.98
C ARG A 44 9.11 -11.55 2.96
N TRP A 45 8.57 -10.35 3.12
CA TRP A 45 9.34 -9.12 3.28
C TRP A 45 10.19 -9.20 4.56
N LYS A 46 11.29 -8.44 4.57
CA LYS A 46 12.29 -8.42 5.63
C LYS A 46 12.15 -7.18 6.49
N GLU A 47 12.61 -7.28 7.73
CA GLU A 47 12.67 -6.16 8.67
C GLU A 47 11.33 -5.43 8.84
N VAL A 48 10.22 -6.18 8.84
CA VAL A 48 8.88 -5.61 9.01
C VAL A 48 8.73 -5.07 10.43
N SER A 49 8.48 -3.78 10.55
CA SER A 49 8.32 -3.06 11.82
C SER A 49 7.09 -2.16 11.76
N CYS A 50 6.57 -1.79 12.94
CA CYS A 50 5.41 -0.91 13.06
C CYS A 50 5.83 0.42 13.70
N VAL A 51 5.32 1.52 13.15
CA VAL A 51 5.60 2.88 13.63
C VAL A 51 4.31 3.69 13.69
N LYS A 52 4.20 4.56 14.70
CA LYS A 52 3.11 5.53 14.78
C LYS A 52 3.39 6.69 13.82
N SER A 53 2.41 7.13 13.04
CA SER A 53 2.44 8.47 12.44
C SER A 53 1.74 9.45 13.37
N PRO A 54 2.44 10.43 13.97
CA PRO A 54 1.81 11.45 14.81
C PRO A 54 0.82 12.34 14.04
N GLU A 55 1.07 12.59 12.76
CA GLU A 55 0.30 13.51 11.93
C GLU A 55 -1.05 12.91 11.54
N LEU A 56 -1.05 11.61 11.26
CA LEU A 56 -2.23 10.85 10.83
C LEU A 56 -2.90 10.11 11.99
N GLN A 57 -2.21 9.94 13.12
CA GLN A 57 -2.65 9.10 14.25
C GLN A 57 -3.01 7.68 13.81
N VAL A 58 -2.15 7.06 12.99
CA VAL A 58 -2.31 5.69 12.47
C VAL A 58 -1.03 4.88 12.67
N VAL A 59 -1.16 3.55 12.63
CA VAL A 59 -0.03 2.63 12.53
C VAL A 59 0.39 2.52 11.06
N LEU A 60 1.65 2.82 10.78
CA LEU A 60 2.31 2.53 9.50
C LEU A 60 3.24 1.33 9.69
N LEU A 61 3.53 0.64 8.59
CA LEU A 61 4.54 -0.43 8.59
C LEU A 61 5.74 0.01 7.77
N GLU A 62 6.93 -0.30 8.26
CA GLU A 62 8.19 -0.10 7.54
C GLU A 62 8.80 -1.47 7.29
N ALA A 63 9.13 -1.77 6.04
CA ALA A 63 9.58 -3.08 5.63
C ALA A 63 10.42 -3.03 4.36
N LYS A 64 11.26 -4.05 4.15
CA LYS A 64 12.08 -4.21 2.95
C LYS A 64 11.59 -5.39 2.14
N GLU A 65 11.36 -5.21 0.84
CA GLU A 65 10.86 -6.30 -0.03
C GLU A 65 11.82 -7.51 -0.07
N LYS A 66 13.12 -7.24 0.01
CA LYS A 66 14.19 -8.23 0.11
C LYS A 66 15.36 -7.65 0.90
N GLU A 67 16.30 -8.49 1.28
CA GLU A 67 17.52 -8.06 1.96
C GLU A 67 18.29 -7.04 1.12
N GLY A 68 18.74 -5.95 1.76
CA GLY A 68 19.42 -4.84 1.09
C GLY A 68 18.54 -3.90 0.26
N ALA A 69 17.23 -4.19 0.12
CA ALA A 69 16.29 -3.26 -0.53
C ALA A 69 16.07 -1.99 0.32
N PRO A 70 15.69 -0.86 -0.31
CA PRO A 70 15.27 0.32 0.44
C PRO A 70 14.05 0.00 1.31
N VAL A 71 13.97 0.65 2.48
CA VAL A 71 12.79 0.57 3.35
C VAL A 71 11.62 1.22 2.62
N GLN A 72 10.50 0.52 2.58
CA GLN A 72 9.22 1.00 2.08
C GLN A 72 8.28 1.25 3.26
N THR A 73 7.54 2.35 3.19
CA THR A 73 6.44 2.64 4.11
C THR A 73 5.15 2.10 3.52
N VAL A 74 4.45 1.26 4.27
CA VAL A 74 3.14 0.73 3.93
C VAL A 74 2.11 1.39 4.83
N PHE A 75 1.01 1.87 4.24
CA PHE A 75 -0.11 2.49 4.95
C PHE A 75 -1.36 1.59 4.88
N PRO A 76 -1.67 0.86 5.96
CA PRO A 76 -2.90 0.08 6.08
C PRO A 76 -4.12 0.99 6.23
N LEU A 77 -5.07 0.88 5.29
CA LEU A 77 -6.31 1.63 5.25
C LEU A 77 -7.51 0.68 5.15
N PRO A 78 -8.36 0.57 6.19
CA PRO A 78 -9.63 -0.14 6.07
C PRO A 78 -10.51 0.47 4.97
N VAL A 79 -11.14 -0.35 4.11
CA VAL A 79 -11.89 0.12 2.92
C VAL A 79 -13.06 1.05 3.23
N HIS A 80 -13.64 0.95 4.42
CA HIS A 80 -14.74 1.83 4.85
C HIS A 80 -14.26 3.19 5.38
N ARG A 81 -12.94 3.39 5.53
CA ARG A 81 -12.34 4.67 5.92
C ARG A 81 -12.03 5.50 4.68
N SER A 82 -12.44 6.76 4.71
CA SER A 82 -12.10 7.71 3.66
C SER A 82 -10.70 8.28 3.87
N LEU A 83 -10.00 8.47 2.76
CA LEU A 83 -8.69 9.12 2.72
C LEU A 83 -8.85 10.53 2.12
N SER A 84 -8.41 11.55 2.84
CA SER A 84 -8.41 12.92 2.33
C SER A 84 -7.10 13.24 1.59
N HIS A 85 -7.13 14.21 0.67
CA HIS A 85 -5.90 14.70 0.03
C HIS A 85 -4.87 15.22 1.04
N ARG A 86 -5.32 15.83 2.14
CA ARG A 86 -4.44 16.27 3.23
C ARG A 86 -3.72 15.07 3.87
N SER A 87 -4.46 13.99 4.13
CA SER A 87 -3.91 12.76 4.71
C SER A 87 -2.91 12.08 3.77
N VAL A 88 -3.21 12.04 2.47
CA VAL A 88 -2.26 11.55 1.45
C VAL A 88 -0.98 12.36 1.48
N ARG A 89 -1.08 13.69 1.52
CA ARG A 89 0.09 14.57 1.56
C ARG A 89 0.93 14.33 2.81
N GLN A 90 0.31 14.26 3.99
CA GLN A 90 1.00 13.96 5.24
C GLN A 90 1.73 12.60 5.21
N ALA A 91 1.17 11.60 4.54
CA ALA A 91 1.85 10.32 4.35
C ALA A 91 3.09 10.45 3.44
N LEU A 92 2.99 11.23 2.36
CA LEU A 92 4.05 11.45 1.37
C LEU A 92 5.13 12.43 1.82
N ASP A 93 4.82 13.36 2.74
CA ASP A 93 5.76 14.35 3.30
C ASP A 93 6.96 13.69 4.02
N ARG A 94 6.92 12.37 4.25
CA ARG A 94 8.06 11.54 4.69
C ARG A 94 9.18 11.44 3.62
N GLY A 95 8.96 11.96 2.42
CA GLY A 95 9.98 12.09 1.36
C GLY A 95 10.14 10.87 0.46
N PHE A 96 9.35 9.82 0.68
CA PHE A 96 9.40 8.58 -0.09
C PHE A 96 8.00 8.14 -0.54
N PRO A 97 7.90 7.39 -1.66
CA PRO A 97 6.65 6.77 -2.07
C PRO A 97 6.07 5.89 -0.95
N VAL A 98 4.76 5.99 -0.74
CA VAL A 98 4.04 5.19 0.25
C VAL A 98 3.24 4.13 -0.47
N LEU A 99 3.29 2.89 0.02
CA LEU A 99 2.44 1.81 -0.46
C LEU A 99 1.13 1.80 0.34
N LEU A 100 0.06 2.35 -0.22
CA LEU A 100 -1.27 2.24 0.37
C LEU A 100 -1.74 0.79 0.27
N CYS A 101 -2.19 0.21 1.38
CA CYS A 101 -2.82 -1.11 1.40
C CYS A 101 -4.29 -0.95 1.82
N ALA A 102 -5.21 -1.08 0.86
CA ALA A 102 -6.63 -1.12 1.14
C ALA A 102 -7.01 -2.50 1.69
N VAL A 103 -7.61 -2.52 2.88
CA VAL A 103 -7.96 -3.75 3.62
C VAL A 103 -9.48 -3.91 3.67
N ALA A 104 -9.98 -4.89 2.93
CA ALA A 104 -11.40 -5.20 2.89
C ALA A 104 -11.84 -6.02 4.12
N ALA A 105 -13.15 -6.02 4.41
CA ALA A 105 -13.71 -6.74 5.56
C ALA A 105 -13.56 -8.27 5.45
N ASP A 106 -13.42 -8.80 4.24
CA ASP A 106 -13.11 -10.21 3.97
C ASP A 106 -11.59 -10.51 4.04
N SER A 107 -10.80 -9.57 4.55
CA SER A 107 -9.33 -9.63 4.63
C SER A 107 -8.60 -9.57 3.29
N THR A 108 -9.27 -9.22 2.19
CA THR A 108 -8.60 -8.94 0.90
C THR A 108 -7.70 -7.71 1.03
N LEU A 109 -6.47 -7.81 0.52
CA LEU A 109 -5.47 -6.74 0.56
C LEU A 109 -5.13 -6.28 -0.86
N VAL A 110 -5.29 -4.98 -1.11
CA VAL A 110 -4.92 -4.35 -2.39
C VAL A 110 -3.85 -3.30 -2.15
N TYR A 111 -2.70 -3.48 -2.81
CA TYR A 111 -1.56 -2.59 -2.68
C TYR A 111 -1.49 -1.62 -3.86
N GLN A 112 -1.43 -0.32 -3.55
CA GLN A 112 -1.31 0.75 -4.53
C GLN A 112 -0.20 1.71 -4.12
N ARG A 113 0.74 1.96 -5.03
CA ARG A 113 1.82 2.91 -4.79
C ARG A 113 1.30 4.34 -4.93
N MET A 114 1.51 5.16 -3.90
CA MET A 114 1.28 6.60 -3.89
C MET A 114 2.61 7.33 -4.00
N THR A 115 2.67 8.34 -4.87
CA THR A 115 3.85 9.16 -5.12
C THR A 115 3.48 10.65 -5.11
N ASP A 116 4.44 11.50 -4.74
CA ASP A 116 4.32 12.92 -4.99
C ASP A 116 4.70 13.22 -6.45
N GLY A 117 3.72 13.62 -7.24
CA GLY A 117 3.87 13.89 -8.68
C GLY A 117 3.65 12.68 -9.60
N LEU A 118 3.94 12.90 -10.88
CA LEU A 118 3.74 11.94 -11.96
C LEU A 118 4.91 10.94 -12.04
N VAL A 119 4.58 9.67 -12.25
CA VAL A 119 5.56 8.60 -12.49
C VAL A 119 5.41 8.13 -13.94
N THR A 120 6.53 7.91 -14.62
CA THR A 120 6.52 7.29 -15.96
C THR A 120 5.97 5.87 -15.84
N PRO A 121 4.90 5.51 -16.55
CA PRO A 121 4.37 4.16 -16.52
C PRO A 121 5.37 3.18 -17.13
N ASP A 122 5.31 1.93 -16.69
CA ASP A 122 6.07 0.87 -17.33
C ASP A 122 5.68 0.77 -18.82
N PRO A 123 6.63 0.46 -19.72
CA PRO A 123 6.33 0.23 -21.12
C PRO A 123 5.26 -0.87 -21.25
N PRO A 124 4.33 -0.77 -22.21
CA PRO A 124 3.35 -1.81 -22.44
C PRO A 124 4.06 -3.14 -22.74
N ALA A 125 3.58 -4.20 -22.11
CA ALA A 125 4.10 -5.55 -22.33
C ALA A 125 3.63 -6.07 -23.69
N GLY A 126 4.42 -5.84 -24.74
CA GLY A 126 4.19 -6.40 -26.07
C GLY A 126 4.71 -5.52 -27.21
N PRO A 127 4.83 -6.08 -28.44
CA PRO A 127 5.18 -5.28 -29.60
C PRO A 127 4.09 -4.24 -29.88
N PHE A 128 4.51 -2.97 -30.01
CA PHE A 128 3.64 -1.90 -30.47
C PHE A 128 3.20 -2.22 -31.91
N GLN A 129 1.95 -2.69 -32.08
CA GLN A 129 1.33 -2.68 -33.40
C GLN A 129 0.95 -1.24 -33.71
N ASP A 130 1.81 -0.58 -34.45
CA ASP A 130 1.53 0.72 -35.04
C ASP A 130 0.39 0.50 -36.07
N VAL A 131 -0.87 0.65 -35.62
CA VAL A 131 -2.05 0.47 -36.47
C VAL A 131 -2.15 1.64 -37.44
N GLY A 132 -1.29 1.58 -38.47
CA GLY A 132 -1.36 2.32 -39.71
C GLY A 132 -1.69 3.80 -39.56
N ARG A 133 -0.68 4.63 -39.32
CA ARG A 133 -0.72 6.03 -39.77
C ARG A 133 -1.14 6.02 -41.24
N ARG A 134 -2.39 6.42 -41.53
CA ARG A 134 -2.92 6.55 -42.89
C ARG A 134 -1.92 7.36 -43.72
N GLN A 135 -1.20 6.68 -44.60
CA GLN A 135 -0.34 7.31 -45.58
C GLN A 135 -1.25 8.12 -46.53
N HIS A 136 -1.43 9.41 -46.24
CA HIS A 136 -2.00 10.36 -47.18
C HIS A 136 -1.05 10.48 -48.37
N ARG A 137 -1.22 9.58 -49.35
CA ARG A 137 -0.53 9.63 -50.64
C ARG A 137 -1.07 10.83 -51.42
N LYS A 138 -0.36 11.97 -51.35
CA LYS A 138 -0.59 13.12 -52.23
C LYS A 138 -0.41 12.66 -53.68
N ARG A 139 -1.50 12.48 -54.41
CA ARG A 139 -1.49 12.35 -55.88
C ARG A 139 -1.10 13.71 -56.46
N ARG A 140 0.16 13.84 -56.90
CA ARG A 140 0.56 14.86 -57.88
C ARG A 140 -0.23 14.58 -59.16
N GLN A 141 -1.16 15.48 -59.51
CA GLN A 141 -1.63 15.60 -60.88
C GLN A 141 -0.47 16.16 -61.72
N GLN A 142 0.04 15.37 -62.66
CA GLN A 142 0.79 15.89 -63.79
C GLN A 142 -0.09 15.74 -65.03
N ARG A 143 -0.05 16.82 -65.80
CA ARG A 143 -0.80 17.16 -67.01
C ARG A 143 -0.76 16.10 -68.09
#